data_AF-A0A3L7N690-F1
#
_entry.id   AF-A0A3L7N690-F1
#
_cell.length_a   1.000
_cell.length_b   1.000
_cell.length_c   1.000
_cell.angle_alpha   90.00
_cell.angle_beta   90.00
_cell.angle_gamma   90.00
#
_symmetry.space_group_name_H-M   'P 1'
#
loop_
_entity.id
_entity.type
_entity.pdbx_description
1 polymer ?
#
loop_
_entity_poly.entity_id
_entity_poly.type
_entity_poly.pdbx_seq_one_letter_code
_entity_poly.pdbx_strand_id
1 'polypeptide(L)'
;MSTGVDEQLRNELARIERPLAHAGFLIGEVRVVDEGSWGRLDAVVEGCNIAGKIQIHLGKKGRISIVPQGNAARAIAVVLEGTGGDVTAPNPSRPTPLQTSNTQTIRTQTNTKPPSLPRTVDGLSKPKPATRRTSVRGNPGELVVDCSKFGGSLIGPTEWQGVLFSSTGEWQDVFHSPLYERGHNNLGEFLAIIDACQRLERGDLKCVTLWSDSKTALSWFRTGKIRTTIDVDGQCDAAFASAVNDARKWLESANRPKWFAMMSRWDTSARGENPADFGRK
;
A
#
# COMPACT_ATOMS: atom_id res chain seq x y z
N MET A 1 -7.12 4.50 28.75
CA MET A 1 -6.72 5.78 28.13
C MET A 1 -7.49 6.10 26.83
N SER A 2 -8.46 5.28 26.36
CA SER A 2 -9.03 5.46 25.00
C SER A 2 -10.17 6.48 24.89
N THR A 3 -10.90 6.79 25.97
CA THR A 3 -12.15 7.58 25.88
C THR A 3 -11.96 9.00 25.33
N GLY A 4 -10.91 9.70 25.73
CA GLY A 4 -10.64 11.07 25.27
C GLY A 4 -10.12 11.18 23.83
N VAL A 5 -9.37 10.16 23.37
CA VAL A 5 -8.88 10.09 21.98
C VAL A 5 -10.04 9.78 21.04
N ASP A 6 -10.91 8.84 21.42
CA ASP A 6 -12.08 8.44 20.65
C ASP A 6 -13.12 9.58 20.54
N GLU A 7 -13.31 10.36 21.62
CA GLU A 7 -14.18 11.54 21.61
C GLU A 7 -13.61 12.67 20.74
N GLN A 8 -12.31 12.92 20.82
CA GLN A 8 -11.66 13.91 19.97
C GLN A 8 -11.73 13.55 18.49
N LEU A 9 -11.57 12.27 18.14
CA LEU A 9 -11.72 11.78 16.77
C LEU A 9 -13.15 12.00 16.27
N ARG A 10 -14.15 11.66 17.09
CA ARG A 10 -15.57 11.89 16.76
C ARG A 10 -15.87 13.37 16.52
N ASN A 11 -15.34 14.25 17.36
CA ASN A 11 -15.53 15.70 17.21
C ASN A 11 -14.90 16.23 15.91
N GLU A 12 -13.70 15.78 15.55
CA GLU A 12 -13.07 16.17 14.29
C GLU A 12 -13.79 15.59 13.07
N LEU A 13 -14.30 14.36 13.14
CA LEU A 13 -15.11 13.75 12.08
C LEU A 13 -16.41 14.55 11.87
N ALA A 14 -17.14 14.86 12.95
CA ALA A 14 -18.37 15.65 12.89
C ALA A 14 -18.15 17.04 12.26
N ARG A 15 -16.99 17.66 12.50
CA ARG A 15 -16.63 18.96 11.91
C ARG A 15 -16.55 18.92 10.37
N ILE A 16 -16.10 17.80 9.80
CA ILE A 16 -15.92 17.65 8.35
C ILE A 16 -17.04 16.86 7.66
N GLU A 17 -17.91 16.21 8.44
CA GLU A 17 -19.02 15.40 7.96
C GLU A 17 -19.98 16.18 7.07
N ARG A 18 -20.45 17.34 7.55
CA ARG A 18 -21.39 18.17 6.78
C ARG A 18 -20.79 18.69 5.47
N PRO A 19 -19.55 19.25 5.43
CA PRO A 19 -18.88 19.57 4.18
C PRO A 19 -18.72 18.39 3.22
N LEU A 20 -18.38 17.20 3.71
CA LEU A 20 -18.24 15.99 2.90
C LEU A 20 -19.58 15.52 2.34
N ALA A 21 -20.63 15.52 3.16
CA ALA A 21 -21.98 15.10 2.77
C ALA A 21 -22.55 15.99 1.66
N HIS A 22 -22.37 17.31 1.74
CA HIS A 22 -22.79 18.23 0.67
C HIS A 22 -22.06 17.95 -0.66
N ALA A 23 -20.85 17.43 -0.61
CA ALA A 23 -20.10 17.04 -1.79
C ALA A 23 -20.31 15.59 -2.24
N GLY A 24 -21.29 14.88 -1.65
CA GLY A 24 -21.63 13.50 -2.02
C GLY A 24 -20.76 12.41 -1.38
N PHE A 25 -19.99 12.73 -0.34
CA PHE A 25 -19.22 11.77 0.46
C PHE A 25 -19.92 11.53 1.80
N LEU A 26 -20.17 10.27 2.17
CA LEU A 26 -20.75 9.94 3.47
C LEU A 26 -19.65 9.44 4.41
N ILE A 27 -19.59 9.93 5.64
CA ILE A 27 -18.69 9.33 6.63
C ILE A 27 -19.32 8.02 7.12
N GLY A 28 -19.00 6.92 6.42
CA GLY A 28 -19.29 5.57 6.87
C GLY A 28 -18.34 5.10 7.97
N GLU A 29 -18.04 3.80 8.00
CA GLU A 29 -17.02 3.26 8.90
C GLU A 29 -15.62 3.80 8.52
N VAL A 30 -14.96 4.48 9.45
CA VAL A 30 -13.58 4.96 9.25
C VAL A 30 -12.63 3.77 9.39
N ARG A 31 -12.17 3.24 8.26
CA ARG A 31 -11.15 2.20 8.23
C ARG A 31 -9.78 2.80 7.95
N VAL A 32 -8.86 2.65 8.90
CA VAL A 32 -7.46 3.01 8.70
C VAL A 32 -6.83 1.99 7.75
N VAL A 33 -6.29 2.48 6.63
CA VAL A 33 -5.78 1.66 5.53
C VAL A 33 -4.25 1.67 5.44
N ASP A 34 -3.60 2.74 5.91
CA ASP A 34 -2.14 2.88 5.88
C ASP A 34 -1.63 3.79 7.01
N GLU A 35 -0.36 3.65 7.38
CA GLU A 35 0.34 4.52 8.33
C GLU A 35 1.43 5.32 7.59
N GLY A 36 1.16 6.60 7.37
CA GLY A 36 2.17 7.53 6.89
C GLY A 36 3.22 7.89 7.95
N SER A 37 4.29 8.55 7.51
CA SER A 37 5.33 9.01 8.43
C SER A 37 4.80 9.97 9.51
N TRP A 38 5.36 9.89 10.72
CA TRP A 38 5.11 10.81 11.86
C TRP A 38 3.70 10.72 12.49
N GLY A 39 3.13 9.51 12.61
CA GLY A 39 1.82 9.32 13.25
C GLY A 39 0.66 9.81 12.39
N ARG A 40 0.84 9.80 11.06
CA ARG A 40 -0.23 10.03 10.09
C ARG A 40 -0.89 8.69 9.79
N LEU A 41 -2.19 8.62 9.92
CA LEU A 41 -3.00 7.47 9.52
C LEU A 41 -3.80 7.89 8.30
N ASP A 42 -3.74 7.08 7.26
CA ASP A 42 -4.61 7.22 6.12
C ASP A 42 -5.87 6.39 6.37
N ALA A 43 -7.04 6.98 6.18
CA ALA A 43 -8.32 6.28 6.31
C ALA A 43 -9.19 6.48 5.07
N VAL A 44 -10.02 5.49 4.76
CA VAL A 44 -10.97 5.57 3.65
C VAL A 44 -12.36 5.87 4.17
N VAL A 45 -13.06 6.71 3.42
CA VAL A 45 -14.46 7.10 3.64
C VAL A 45 -15.28 6.61 2.44
N GLU A 46 -16.31 5.81 2.69
CA GLU A 46 -17.17 5.23 1.65
C GLU A 46 -18.18 6.24 1.12
N GLY A 47 -18.35 6.33 -0.21
CA GLY A 47 -19.33 7.22 -0.84
C GLY A 47 -19.95 6.61 -2.08
N CYS A 48 -21.15 7.05 -2.45
CA CYS A 48 -21.94 6.46 -3.53
C CYS A 48 -21.35 6.66 -4.94
N ASN A 49 -20.33 7.52 -5.11
CA ASN A 49 -19.78 7.81 -6.44
C ASN A 49 -18.25 7.69 -6.54
N ILE A 50 -17.47 7.97 -5.49
CA ILE A 50 -16.02 7.70 -5.45
C ILE A 50 -15.59 7.55 -3.98
N ALA A 51 -14.81 6.53 -3.64
CA ALA A 51 -14.22 6.43 -2.31
C ALA A 51 -13.27 7.61 -2.05
N GLY A 52 -13.45 8.30 -0.91
CA GLY A 52 -12.61 9.42 -0.50
C GLY A 52 -11.51 8.96 0.46
N LYS A 53 -10.30 9.49 0.33
CA LYS A 53 -9.22 9.29 1.31
C LYS A 53 -9.18 10.49 2.27
N ILE A 54 -9.11 10.23 3.56
CA ILE A 54 -8.82 11.24 4.59
C ILE A 54 -7.51 10.88 5.30
N GLN A 55 -6.79 11.90 5.75
CA GLN A 55 -5.61 11.76 6.59
C GLN A 55 -5.93 12.17 8.01
N ILE A 56 -5.61 11.31 8.97
CA ILE A 56 -5.75 11.56 10.40
C ILE A 56 -4.34 11.74 10.96
N HIS A 57 -4.04 12.92 11.47
CA HIS A 57 -2.75 13.21 12.10
C HIS A 57 -2.88 13.17 13.62
N LEU A 58 -2.08 12.32 14.27
CA LEU A 58 -1.97 12.21 15.71
C LEU A 58 -0.77 13.04 16.22
N GLY A 59 -1.04 14.21 16.78
CA GLY A 59 -0.02 15.12 17.30
C GLY A 59 0.57 14.67 18.65
N LYS A 60 1.71 15.26 19.03
CA LYS A 60 2.53 14.92 20.22
C LYS A 60 1.84 15.03 21.60
N LYS A 61 0.56 15.43 21.66
CA LYS A 61 -0.26 15.53 22.89
C LYS A 61 -1.62 14.84 22.75
N GLY A 62 -1.74 13.87 21.85
CA GLY A 62 -3.03 13.22 21.54
C GLY A 62 -3.97 14.06 20.68
N ARG A 63 -3.54 15.26 20.24
CA ARG A 63 -4.35 16.12 19.37
C ARG A 63 -4.56 15.44 18.02
N ILE A 64 -5.81 15.21 17.68
CA ILE A 64 -6.20 14.65 16.38
C ILE A 64 -6.53 15.80 15.44
N SER A 65 -6.12 15.68 14.17
CA SER A 65 -6.60 16.55 13.10
C SER A 65 -6.86 15.71 11.86
N ILE A 66 -7.92 16.04 11.13
CA ILE A 66 -8.30 15.33 9.91
C ILE A 66 -8.12 16.25 8.71
N VAL A 67 -7.40 15.77 7.72
CA VAL A 67 -7.08 16.46 6.47
C VAL A 67 -7.64 15.60 5.32
N PRO A 68 -8.71 16.04 4.66
CA PRO A 68 -9.20 15.40 3.44
C PRO A 68 -8.12 15.32 2.37
N GLN A 69 -8.12 14.27 1.54
CA GLN A 69 -7.15 14.09 0.45
C GLN A 69 -7.85 13.84 -0.89
N GLY A 70 -7.17 14.15 -1.99
CA GLY A 70 -7.63 13.87 -3.35
C GLY A 70 -9.01 14.45 -3.65
N ASN A 71 -9.94 13.60 -4.12
CA ASN A 71 -11.29 14.02 -4.50
C ASN A 71 -12.06 14.62 -3.32
N ALA A 72 -11.89 14.12 -2.10
CA ALA A 72 -12.53 14.66 -0.90
C ALA A 72 -12.01 16.06 -0.55
N ALA A 73 -10.70 16.32 -0.72
CA ALA A 73 -10.12 17.65 -0.52
C ALA A 73 -10.65 18.66 -1.53
N ARG A 74 -10.71 18.27 -2.81
CA ARG A 74 -11.22 19.12 -3.89
C ARG A 74 -12.70 19.44 -3.71
N ALA A 75 -13.48 18.45 -3.29
CA ALA A 75 -14.89 18.60 -2.96
C ALA A 75 -15.14 19.62 -1.84
N ILE A 76 -14.40 19.50 -0.73
CA ILE A 76 -14.54 20.44 0.39
C ILE A 76 -14.11 21.85 0.00
N ALA A 77 -13.03 22.00 -0.78
CA ALA A 77 -12.60 23.30 -1.27
C ALA A 77 -13.72 23.99 -2.07
N VAL A 78 -14.40 23.25 -2.95
CA VAL A 78 -15.55 23.77 -3.73
C VAL A 78 -16.70 24.20 -2.82
N VAL A 79 -17.05 23.40 -1.80
CA VAL A 79 -18.15 23.73 -0.86
C VAL A 79 -17.83 24.98 -0.01
N LEU A 80 -16.57 25.16 0.39
CA LEU A 80 -16.14 26.30 1.20
C LEU A 80 -15.93 27.58 0.39
N GLU A 81 -15.52 27.47 -0.88
CA GLU A 81 -15.29 28.61 -1.77
C GLU A 81 -16.58 29.08 -2.49
N GLY A 82 -17.65 28.26 -2.51
CA GLY A 82 -18.93 28.66 -3.09
C GLY A 82 -20.12 27.87 -2.56
N THR A 83 -21.00 28.54 -1.81
CA THR A 83 -22.48 28.59 -1.99
C THR A 83 -23.17 29.30 -0.82
N GLY A 84 -23.16 30.64 -0.88
CA GLY A 84 -24.41 31.39 -0.66
C GLY A 84 -25.18 31.35 -1.98
N GLY A 85 -26.02 30.33 -2.16
CA GLY A 85 -26.75 30.11 -3.40
C GLY A 85 -27.31 28.70 -3.44
N ASP A 86 -28.63 28.63 -3.35
CA ASP A 86 -29.48 27.45 -3.38
C ASP A 86 -29.04 26.43 -4.45
N VAL A 87 -28.71 25.20 -4.04
CA VAL A 87 -28.44 24.10 -4.96
C VAL A 87 -29.59 23.10 -4.85
N THR A 88 -30.55 23.25 -5.74
CA THR A 88 -31.48 22.17 -6.11
C THR A 88 -30.69 20.93 -6.53
N ALA A 89 -30.98 19.80 -5.91
CA ALA A 89 -30.42 18.49 -6.25
C ALA A 89 -30.55 18.17 -7.75
N PRO A 90 -29.58 17.47 -8.37
CA PRO A 90 -29.69 17.06 -9.75
C PRO A 90 -30.78 15.98 -9.90
N ASN A 91 -31.80 16.28 -10.70
CA ASN A 91 -32.89 15.40 -11.08
C ASN A 91 -32.38 14.20 -11.91
N PRO A 92 -32.65 12.93 -11.54
CA PRO A 92 -32.05 11.75 -12.18
C PRO A 92 -32.75 11.30 -13.48
N SER A 93 -33.30 12.22 -14.27
CA SER A 93 -34.04 11.84 -15.48
C SER A 93 -33.84 12.80 -16.65
N ARG A 94 -32.68 12.67 -17.31
CA ARG A 94 -32.58 12.89 -18.77
C ARG A 94 -31.33 12.22 -19.36
N PRO A 95 -31.44 11.45 -20.46
CA PRO A 95 -30.30 10.80 -21.09
C PRO A 95 -29.48 11.79 -21.92
N THR A 96 -28.14 11.68 -21.82
CA THR A 96 -27.17 12.38 -22.68
C THR A 96 -26.99 11.59 -23.99
N PRO A 97 -26.81 12.23 -25.16
CA PRO A 97 -26.83 11.53 -26.44
C PRO A 97 -25.52 10.78 -26.72
N LEU A 98 -25.62 9.50 -27.07
CA LEU A 98 -24.53 8.75 -27.68
C LEU A 98 -24.33 9.20 -29.14
N GLN A 99 -23.10 9.61 -29.44
CA GLN A 99 -22.62 9.67 -30.81
C GLN A 99 -22.41 8.25 -31.35
N THR A 100 -22.89 8.09 -32.58
CA THR A 100 -22.79 7.01 -33.55
C THR A 100 -21.45 6.27 -33.61
N SER A 101 -21.49 4.93 -33.70
CA SER A 101 -21.07 4.24 -34.93
C SER A 101 -21.34 2.72 -34.90
N ASN A 102 -22.04 2.27 -35.94
CA ASN A 102 -21.93 1.03 -36.69
C ASN A 102 -22.45 -0.31 -36.11
N THR A 103 -23.63 -0.63 -36.63
CA THR A 103 -24.23 -1.95 -36.84
C THR A 103 -23.29 -2.92 -37.57
N GLN A 104 -23.16 -4.15 -37.06
CA GLN A 104 -23.10 -5.35 -37.90
C GLN A 104 -23.53 -6.61 -37.11
N THR A 105 -24.75 -7.04 -37.43
CA THR A 105 -25.26 -8.40 -37.68
C THR A 105 -24.91 -9.57 -36.75
N ILE A 106 -25.99 -10.05 -36.13
CA ILE A 106 -26.22 -11.31 -35.42
C ILE A 106 -25.87 -12.54 -36.29
N ARG A 107 -25.16 -13.53 -35.71
CA ARG A 107 -25.44 -14.96 -35.94
C ARG A 107 -25.32 -15.75 -34.64
N THR A 108 -26.48 -16.19 -34.16
CA THR A 108 -26.70 -17.27 -33.21
C THR A 108 -26.23 -18.61 -33.79
N GLN A 109 -25.49 -19.39 -33.01
CA GLN A 109 -25.56 -20.86 -33.07
C GLN A 109 -25.59 -21.44 -31.66
N THR A 110 -26.71 -22.10 -31.40
CA THR A 110 -27.01 -22.99 -30.28
C THR A 110 -26.34 -24.34 -30.51
N ASN A 111 -25.79 -24.95 -29.46
CA ASN A 111 -25.89 -26.40 -29.30
C ASN A 111 -25.69 -26.84 -27.84
N THR A 112 -26.54 -27.77 -27.42
CA THR A 112 -26.75 -28.24 -26.04
C THR A 112 -26.30 -29.69 -25.84
N LYS A 113 -25.61 -29.94 -24.70
CA LYS A 113 -25.69 -31.12 -23.76
C LYS A 113 -24.92 -32.42 -24.15
N PRO A 114 -24.54 -33.37 -23.22
CA PRO A 114 -24.68 -33.52 -21.75
C PRO A 114 -23.37 -33.69 -20.90
N PRO A 115 -23.49 -33.83 -19.55
CA PRO A 115 -22.37 -33.80 -18.60
C PRO A 115 -21.78 -35.19 -18.28
N SER A 116 -20.52 -35.20 -17.83
CA SER A 116 -19.88 -36.37 -17.20
C SER A 116 -19.24 -36.00 -15.85
N LEU A 117 -19.49 -36.86 -14.87
CA LEU A 117 -19.17 -36.81 -13.43
C LEU A 117 -17.65 -36.94 -13.10
N PRO A 118 -17.23 -36.70 -11.83
CA PRO A 118 -15.96 -36.08 -11.48
C PRO A 118 -14.83 -37.10 -11.25
N ARG A 119 -13.58 -36.65 -11.41
CA ARG A 119 -12.39 -37.38 -10.93
C ARG A 119 -11.50 -36.49 -10.06
N THR A 120 -11.45 -36.92 -8.79
CA THR A 120 -10.29 -36.96 -7.87
C THR A 120 -9.47 -35.69 -7.68
N VAL A 121 -9.71 -35.10 -6.51
CA VAL A 121 -8.78 -34.30 -5.71
C VAL A 121 -7.45 -35.03 -5.56
N ASP A 122 -6.36 -34.42 -6.00
CA ASP A 122 -5.03 -34.48 -5.38
C ASP A 122 -4.09 -33.51 -6.12
N GLY A 123 -3.40 -32.65 -5.35
CA GLY A 123 -2.32 -31.81 -5.84
C GLY A 123 -2.56 -30.31 -5.68
N LEU A 124 -2.37 -29.82 -4.45
CA LEU A 124 -2.03 -28.41 -4.22
C LEU A 124 -0.68 -28.14 -4.92
N SER A 125 -0.74 -27.66 -6.15
CA SER A 125 0.43 -27.21 -6.89
C SER A 125 0.89 -25.88 -6.28
N LYS A 126 2.13 -25.85 -5.81
CA LYS A 126 2.82 -24.64 -5.32
C LYS A 126 2.66 -23.51 -6.35
N PRO A 127 2.42 -22.25 -5.94
CA PRO A 127 2.36 -21.15 -6.90
C PRO A 127 3.72 -21.02 -7.59
N LYS A 128 3.69 -21.06 -8.92
CA LYS A 128 4.83 -20.81 -9.81
C LYS A 128 5.23 -19.34 -9.70
N PRO A 129 6.52 -18.97 -9.55
CA PRO A 129 6.91 -17.57 -9.51
C PRO A 129 6.50 -16.89 -10.81
N ALA A 130 5.69 -15.83 -10.69
CA ALA A 130 5.22 -15.06 -11.82
C ALA A 130 6.36 -14.14 -12.29
N THR A 131 7.15 -14.59 -13.27
CA THR A 131 8.20 -13.77 -13.90
C THR A 131 7.54 -12.65 -14.72
N ARG A 132 7.13 -11.57 -14.06
CA ARG A 132 6.55 -10.39 -14.73
C ARG A 132 7.70 -9.41 -15.03
N ARG A 133 8.25 -9.50 -16.24
CA ARG A 133 9.38 -8.68 -16.69
C ARG A 133 8.95 -7.21 -16.78
N THR A 134 9.42 -6.38 -15.85
CA THR A 134 9.34 -4.91 -16.02
C THR A 134 10.23 -4.50 -17.21
N SER A 135 9.80 -3.55 -18.02
CA SER A 135 10.59 -3.00 -19.15
C SER A 135 11.66 -2.01 -18.69
N VAL A 136 11.73 -1.75 -17.39
CA VAL A 136 12.68 -0.85 -16.76
C VAL A 136 14.09 -1.40 -16.93
N ARG A 137 14.98 -0.66 -17.58
CA ARG A 137 16.41 -1.00 -17.62
C ARG A 137 17.05 -0.64 -16.29
N GLY A 138 17.80 -1.58 -15.70
CA GLY A 138 18.67 -1.35 -14.55
C GLY A 138 20.15 -1.36 -14.95
N ASN A 139 21.01 -1.21 -13.95
CA ASN A 139 22.46 -1.42 -14.05
C ASN A 139 22.89 -2.67 -13.27
N PRO A 140 23.88 -3.45 -13.76
CA PRO A 140 24.34 -4.64 -13.05
C PRO A 140 24.70 -4.34 -11.58
N GLY A 141 24.15 -5.14 -10.68
CA GLY A 141 24.36 -4.96 -9.24
C GLY A 141 23.41 -3.97 -8.56
N GLU A 142 22.41 -3.42 -9.26
CA GLU A 142 21.28 -2.76 -8.60
C GLU A 142 20.36 -3.83 -7.99
N LEU A 143 20.21 -3.78 -6.66
CA LEU A 143 19.23 -4.56 -5.91
C LEU A 143 18.05 -3.67 -5.57
N VAL A 144 16.83 -4.11 -5.87
CA VAL A 144 15.61 -3.39 -5.54
C VAL A 144 14.75 -4.27 -4.65
N VAL A 145 14.12 -3.69 -3.63
CA VAL A 145 13.22 -4.39 -2.72
C VAL A 145 11.85 -3.72 -2.71
N ASP A 146 10.83 -4.51 -2.42
CA ASP A 146 9.46 -4.04 -2.22
C ASP A 146 8.72 -4.95 -1.23
N CYS A 147 7.66 -4.42 -0.65
CA CYS A 147 6.69 -5.18 0.11
C CYS A 147 5.28 -5.03 -0.48
N SER A 148 4.52 -6.11 -0.41
CA SER A 148 3.10 -6.11 -0.64
C SER A 148 2.36 -6.53 0.60
N LYS A 149 1.50 -5.67 1.11
CA LYS A 149 0.42 -6.02 2.02
C LYS A 149 -0.90 -5.87 1.29
N PHE A 150 -1.75 -6.90 1.34
CA PHE A 150 -3.05 -6.91 0.70
C PHE A 150 -4.19 -7.12 1.70
N GLY A 151 -5.42 -6.85 1.25
CA GLY A 151 -6.60 -6.78 2.11
C GLY A 151 -6.95 -5.36 2.58
N GLY A 152 -8.21 -5.16 2.97
CA GLY A 152 -8.79 -3.83 3.20
C GLY A 152 -8.49 -3.18 4.56
N SER A 153 -7.87 -3.90 5.50
CA SER A 153 -7.60 -3.44 6.87
C SER A 153 -6.13 -3.11 7.08
N LEU A 154 -5.74 -2.20 7.98
CA LEU A 154 -4.33 -1.83 8.25
C LEU A 154 -3.38 -3.02 8.42
N ILE A 155 -3.85 -4.08 9.10
CA ILE A 155 -3.17 -5.36 9.22
C ILE A 155 -3.74 -6.35 8.21
N GLY A 156 -2.87 -7.08 7.53
CA GLY A 156 -3.29 -8.12 6.59
C GLY A 156 -2.13 -8.94 6.04
N PRO A 157 -2.42 -9.88 5.12
CA PRO A 157 -1.41 -10.70 4.50
C PRO A 157 -0.30 -9.85 3.89
N THR A 158 0.94 -10.13 4.29
CA THR A 158 2.13 -9.32 3.99
C THR A 158 3.29 -10.22 3.56
N GLU A 159 3.92 -9.87 2.44
CA GLU A 159 5.11 -10.53 1.90
C GLU A 159 6.07 -9.48 1.32
N TRP A 160 7.36 -9.80 1.22
CA TRP A 160 8.37 -8.94 0.62
C TRP A 160 9.37 -9.72 -0.23
N GLN A 161 10.00 -9.03 -1.15
CA GLN A 161 11.00 -9.64 -2.05
C GLN A 161 12.11 -8.68 -2.42
N GLY A 162 13.18 -9.26 -2.98
CA GLY A 162 14.28 -8.51 -3.58
C GLY A 162 14.60 -9.04 -4.96
N VAL A 163 14.86 -8.12 -5.88
CA VAL A 163 15.16 -8.38 -7.28
C VAL A 163 16.47 -7.69 -7.66
N LEU A 164 17.40 -8.42 -8.25
CA LEU A 164 18.72 -7.93 -8.65
C LEU A 164 18.81 -7.82 -10.18
N PHE A 165 19.34 -6.70 -10.68
CA PHE A 165 19.67 -6.60 -12.09
C PHE A 165 20.98 -7.33 -12.40
N SER A 166 20.90 -8.37 -13.22
CA SER A 166 22.03 -9.25 -13.54
C SER A 166 22.97 -8.62 -14.56
N SER A 167 24.19 -9.17 -14.65
CA SER A 167 25.13 -8.85 -15.72
C SER A 167 24.65 -9.27 -17.12
N THR A 168 23.64 -10.15 -17.19
CA THR A 168 23.01 -10.59 -18.45
C THR A 168 21.92 -9.63 -18.93
N GLY A 169 21.65 -8.55 -18.19
CA GLY A 169 20.72 -7.50 -18.59
C GLY A 169 19.26 -7.78 -18.21
N GLU A 170 19.01 -8.62 -17.20
CA GLU A 170 17.67 -8.98 -16.76
C GLU A 170 17.52 -8.84 -15.24
N TRP A 171 16.33 -8.46 -14.79
CA TRP A 171 15.93 -8.50 -13.38
C TRP A 171 15.68 -9.95 -12.95
N GLN A 172 16.25 -10.35 -11.81
CA GLN A 172 16.14 -11.70 -11.26
C GLN A 172 15.74 -11.66 -9.78
N ASP A 173 14.74 -12.45 -9.41
CA ASP A 173 14.35 -12.63 -8.02
C ASP A 173 15.51 -13.26 -7.24
N VAL A 174 15.99 -12.60 -6.19
CA VAL A 174 17.12 -13.08 -5.38
C VAL A 174 16.71 -13.52 -3.98
N PHE A 175 15.56 -13.04 -3.49
CA PHE A 175 14.91 -13.59 -2.31
C PHE A 175 13.44 -13.20 -2.25
N HIS A 176 12.69 -14.01 -1.51
CA HIS A 176 11.28 -13.79 -1.22
C HIS A 176 11.00 -14.28 0.21
N SER A 177 10.24 -13.50 0.98
CA SER A 177 9.84 -13.87 2.34
C SER A 177 8.78 -14.98 2.33
N PRO A 178 8.51 -15.63 3.46
CA PRO A 178 7.22 -16.30 3.64
C PRO A 178 6.07 -15.29 3.54
N LEU A 179 4.86 -15.79 3.28
CA LEU A 179 3.64 -15.01 3.49
C LEU A 179 3.31 -14.99 4.98
N TYR A 180 3.14 -13.80 5.54
CA TYR A 180 2.64 -13.59 6.89
C TYR A 180 1.17 -13.18 6.79
N GLU A 181 0.25 -13.93 7.41
CA GLU A 181 -1.19 -13.68 7.34
C GLU A 181 -1.60 -12.35 8.00
N ARG A 182 -0.85 -11.92 9.03
CA ARG A 182 -1.06 -10.66 9.74
C ARG A 182 0.24 -9.89 9.84
N GLY A 183 0.51 -9.06 8.84
CA GLY A 183 1.59 -8.07 8.83
C GLY A 183 1.08 -6.66 8.55
N HIS A 184 2.01 -5.74 8.33
CA HIS A 184 1.74 -4.34 8.04
C HIS A 184 2.69 -3.82 6.96
N ASN A 185 2.16 -3.02 6.02
CA ASN A 185 2.89 -2.61 4.82
C ASN A 185 4.24 -1.94 5.13
N ASN A 186 4.26 -0.85 5.90
CA ASN A 186 5.50 -0.13 6.17
C ASN A 186 6.53 -0.95 6.97
N LEU A 187 6.07 -1.90 7.80
CA LEU A 187 6.95 -2.81 8.50
C LEU A 187 7.54 -3.83 7.52
N GLY A 188 6.73 -4.37 6.61
CA GLY A 188 7.22 -5.27 5.56
C GLY A 188 8.20 -4.59 4.60
N GLU A 189 7.94 -3.34 4.19
CA GLU A 189 8.89 -2.53 3.42
C GLU A 189 10.24 -2.38 4.14
N PHE A 190 10.18 -2.13 5.45
CA PHE A 190 11.36 -2.01 6.28
C PHE A 190 12.08 -3.36 6.47
N LEU A 191 11.34 -4.46 6.64
CA LEU A 191 11.89 -5.80 6.72
C LEU A 191 12.57 -6.22 5.41
N ALA A 192 12.05 -5.83 4.25
CA ALA A 192 12.67 -6.08 2.96
C ALA A 192 14.08 -5.47 2.87
N ILE A 193 14.23 -4.24 3.37
CA ILE A 193 15.54 -3.57 3.45
C ILE A 193 16.49 -4.31 4.41
N ILE A 194 16.00 -4.72 5.57
CA ILE A 194 16.81 -5.41 6.59
C ILE A 194 17.26 -6.79 6.11
N ASP A 195 16.37 -7.56 5.50
CA ASP A 195 16.68 -8.88 4.90
C ASP A 195 17.75 -8.76 3.81
N ALA A 196 17.63 -7.76 2.93
CA ALA A 196 18.67 -7.45 1.95
C ALA A 196 20.03 -7.15 2.62
N CYS A 197 20.06 -6.30 3.65
CA CYS A 197 21.30 -5.97 4.36
C CYS A 197 21.93 -7.19 5.04
N GLN A 198 21.12 -8.03 5.69
CA GLN A 198 21.60 -9.23 6.35
C GLN A 198 22.16 -10.25 5.35
N ARG A 199 21.54 -10.40 4.17
CA ARG A 199 22.07 -11.24 3.08
C ARG A 199 23.38 -10.71 2.51
N LEU A 200 23.49 -9.40 2.34
CA LEU A 200 24.74 -8.74 1.92
C LEU A 200 25.84 -8.91 2.98
N GLU A 201 25.49 -8.88 4.26
CA GLU A 201 26.41 -9.07 5.39
C GLU A 201 26.94 -10.51 5.49
N ARG A 202 26.07 -11.50 5.26
CA ARG A 202 26.47 -12.92 5.20
C ARG A 202 27.24 -13.29 3.93
N GLY A 203 27.22 -12.44 2.91
CA GLY A 203 27.84 -12.71 1.61
C GLY A 203 26.97 -13.56 0.68
N ASP A 204 25.70 -13.80 1.02
CA ASP A 204 24.72 -14.51 0.19
C ASP A 204 24.39 -13.70 -1.07
N LEU A 205 24.49 -12.37 -0.99
CA LEU A 205 24.23 -11.42 -2.07
C LEU A 205 25.35 -10.41 -2.20
N LYS A 206 25.43 -9.78 -3.38
CA LYS A 206 26.28 -8.62 -3.65
C LYS A 206 25.49 -7.60 -4.46
N CYS A 207 25.56 -6.34 -4.09
CA CYS A 207 25.00 -5.24 -4.86
C CYS A 207 25.92 -4.02 -4.79
N VAL A 208 25.73 -3.10 -5.72
CA VAL A 208 26.36 -1.77 -5.74
C VAL A 208 25.42 -0.75 -5.11
N THR A 209 24.12 -0.85 -5.38
CA THR A 209 23.08 0.02 -4.81
C THR A 209 21.90 -0.82 -4.37
N LEU A 210 21.34 -0.48 -3.21
CA LEU A 210 20.09 -1.04 -2.68
C LEU A 210 18.98 0.01 -2.79
N TRP A 211 17.93 -0.30 -3.52
CA TRP A 211 16.82 0.60 -3.81
C TRP A 211 15.55 0.18 -3.07
N SER A 212 14.79 1.17 -2.60
CA SER A 212 13.40 1.04 -2.14
C SER A 212 12.66 2.33 -2.48
N ASP A 213 11.39 2.24 -2.88
CA ASP A 213 10.52 3.41 -3.08
C ASP A 213 9.86 3.90 -1.77
N SER A 214 9.89 3.09 -0.71
CA SER A 214 9.33 3.39 0.61
C SER A 214 10.13 4.46 1.36
N LYS A 215 9.62 5.69 1.33
CA LYS A 215 10.18 6.81 2.13
C LYS A 215 10.16 6.52 3.63
N THR A 216 9.13 5.83 4.10
CA THR A 216 8.98 5.48 5.52
C THR A 216 10.09 4.52 5.95
N ALA A 217 10.28 3.42 5.22
CA ALA A 217 11.30 2.42 5.53
C ALA A 217 12.72 3.02 5.47
N LEU A 218 13.04 3.78 4.42
CA LEU A 218 14.32 4.48 4.29
C LEU A 218 14.56 5.47 5.44
N SER A 219 13.51 6.19 5.87
CA SER A 219 13.61 7.10 7.00
C SER A 219 13.84 6.37 8.32
N TRP A 220 13.17 5.25 8.57
CA TRP A 220 13.41 4.43 9.76
C TRP A 220 14.82 3.86 9.79
N PHE A 221 15.31 3.36 8.66
CA PHE A 221 16.68 2.87 8.53
C PHE A 221 17.71 3.96 8.84
N ARG A 222 17.57 5.12 8.19
CA ARG A 222 18.45 6.28 8.40
C ARG A 222 18.47 6.74 9.85
N THR A 223 17.30 6.83 10.48
CA THR A 223 17.16 7.31 11.86
C THR A 223 17.45 6.23 12.90
N GLY A 224 17.60 4.96 12.50
CA GLY A 224 17.81 3.84 13.42
C GLY A 224 16.61 3.56 14.31
N LYS A 225 15.41 4.01 13.93
CA LYS A 225 14.21 3.89 14.76
C LYS A 225 12.97 3.66 13.93
N ILE A 226 12.33 2.51 14.17
CA ILE A 226 10.98 2.22 13.69
C ILE A 226 10.00 3.12 14.45
N ARG A 227 9.15 3.85 13.72
CA ARG A 227 8.12 4.71 14.30
C ARG A 227 6.76 4.31 13.75
N THR A 228 6.15 3.33 14.42
CA THR A 228 4.81 2.83 14.12
C THR A 228 3.89 3.02 15.32
N THR A 229 2.61 3.25 15.06
CA THR A 229 1.54 3.29 16.07
C THR A 229 0.91 1.93 16.34
N ILE A 230 1.23 0.90 15.54
CA ILE A 230 0.66 -0.43 15.73
C ILE A 230 1.36 -1.14 16.90
N ASP A 231 0.55 -1.79 17.74
CA ASP A 231 1.02 -2.84 18.64
C ASP A 231 1.42 -4.07 17.82
N VAL A 232 2.72 -4.19 17.53
CA VAL A 232 3.27 -5.26 16.68
C VAL A 232 3.02 -6.64 17.30
N ASP A 233 3.26 -6.78 18.60
CA ASP A 233 3.18 -8.07 19.29
C ASP A 233 1.71 -8.51 19.52
N GLY A 234 0.78 -7.56 19.64
CA GLY A 234 -0.65 -7.85 19.78
C GLY A 234 -1.44 -7.98 18.48
N GLN A 235 -1.00 -7.34 17.39
CA GLN A 235 -1.78 -7.26 16.15
C GLN A 235 -1.22 -8.08 14.98
N CYS A 236 0.08 -8.36 14.95
CA CYS A 236 0.73 -9.12 13.87
C CYS A 236 0.93 -10.60 14.24
N ASP A 237 1.28 -11.42 13.26
CA ASP A 237 1.69 -12.81 13.52
C ASP A 237 2.94 -12.83 14.40
N ALA A 238 3.05 -13.84 15.27
CA ALA A 238 4.22 -14.00 16.14
C ALA A 238 5.54 -14.07 15.35
N ALA A 239 5.55 -14.72 14.19
CA ALA A 239 6.72 -14.79 13.30
C ALA A 239 7.06 -13.42 12.68
N PHE A 240 6.05 -12.64 12.27
CA PHE A 240 6.25 -11.29 11.74
C PHE A 240 6.76 -10.36 12.84
N ALA A 241 6.16 -10.42 14.04
CA ALA A 241 6.59 -9.66 15.21
C ALA A 241 8.04 -9.99 15.60
N SER A 242 8.42 -11.27 15.58
CA SER A 242 9.81 -11.70 15.79
C SER A 242 10.75 -11.05 14.78
N ALA A 243 10.40 -11.08 13.48
CA ALA A 243 11.21 -10.45 12.43
C ALA A 243 11.37 -8.95 12.67
N VAL A 244 10.30 -8.24 13.07
CA VAL A 244 10.35 -6.81 13.41
C VAL A 244 11.25 -6.57 14.64
N ASN A 245 11.15 -7.41 15.66
CA ASN A 245 11.97 -7.31 16.87
C ASN A 245 13.45 -7.55 16.58
N ASP A 246 13.78 -8.51 15.73
CA ASP A 246 15.17 -8.74 15.31
C ASP A 246 15.69 -7.62 14.41
N ALA A 247 14.84 -7.06 13.55
CA ALA A 247 15.18 -5.88 12.78
C ALA A 247 15.47 -4.64 13.66
N ARG A 248 14.72 -4.46 14.77
CA ARG A 248 15.01 -3.41 15.77
C ARG A 248 16.41 -3.57 16.35
N LYS A 249 16.79 -4.78 16.75
CA LYS A 249 18.14 -5.07 17.26
C LYS A 249 19.19 -4.82 16.19
N TRP A 250 18.94 -5.25 14.95
CA TRP A 250 19.88 -5.06 13.85
C TRP A 250 20.15 -3.58 13.55
N LEU A 251 19.19 -2.67 13.78
CA LEU A 251 19.42 -1.23 13.61
C LEU A 251 20.51 -0.65 14.54
N GLU A 252 20.80 -1.34 15.64
CA GLU A 252 21.88 -0.97 16.58
C GLU A 252 23.26 -1.47 16.11
N SER A 253 23.30 -2.28 15.03
CA SER A 253 24.54 -2.79 14.45
C SER A 253 25.46 -1.68 13.96
N ALA A 254 26.77 -1.85 14.23
CA ALA A 254 27.83 -1.01 13.70
C ALA A 254 27.90 -1.03 12.15
N ASN A 255 27.29 -2.02 11.50
CA ASN A 255 27.26 -2.13 10.04
C ASN A 255 26.17 -1.26 9.38
N ARG A 256 25.20 -0.73 10.14
CA ARG A 256 24.11 0.09 9.58
C ARG A 256 24.59 1.29 8.76
N PRO A 257 25.59 2.10 9.19
CA PRO A 257 26.07 3.25 8.40
C PRO A 257 26.65 2.85 7.05
N LYS A 258 27.37 1.72 6.97
CA LYS A 258 27.91 1.18 5.70
C LYS A 258 26.77 0.88 4.73
N TRP A 259 25.75 0.17 5.18
CA TRP A 259 24.61 -0.20 4.33
C TRP A 259 23.78 1.03 3.95
N PHE A 260 23.62 1.99 4.86
CA PHE A 260 22.94 3.25 4.57
C PHE A 260 23.60 4.02 3.41
N ALA A 261 24.93 4.02 3.33
CA ALA A 261 25.66 4.70 2.25
C ALA A 261 25.41 4.09 0.86
N MET A 262 24.96 2.82 0.80
CA MET A 262 24.63 2.13 -0.45
C MET A 262 23.13 2.22 -0.79
N MET A 263 22.31 2.78 0.10
CA MET A 263 20.87 2.87 -0.10
C MET A 263 20.50 4.09 -0.92
N SER A 264 19.52 3.93 -1.81
CA SER A 264 18.95 5.03 -2.56
C SER A 264 17.45 4.87 -2.73
N ARG A 265 16.76 6.01 -2.92
CA ARG A 265 15.33 6.00 -3.11
C ARG A 265 14.98 5.73 -4.56
N TRP A 266 14.16 4.70 -4.81
CA TRP A 266 13.56 4.50 -6.12
C TRP A 266 12.51 5.58 -6.37
N ASP A 267 12.71 6.36 -7.43
CA ASP A 267 11.75 7.38 -7.86
C ASP A 267 10.88 6.83 -8.98
N THR A 268 9.71 6.30 -8.61
CA THR A 268 8.75 5.70 -9.54
C THR A 268 8.34 6.66 -10.67
N SER A 269 8.31 7.98 -10.41
CA SER A 269 7.95 8.97 -11.43
C SER A 269 9.02 9.15 -12.51
N ALA A 270 10.28 8.98 -12.15
CA ALA A 270 11.42 9.16 -13.05
C ALA A 270 11.91 7.83 -13.67
N ARG A 271 11.78 6.71 -12.95
CA ARG A 271 12.34 5.40 -13.32
C ARG A 271 11.29 4.38 -13.78
N GLY A 272 10.00 4.69 -13.60
CA GLY A 272 8.91 3.74 -13.81
C GLY A 272 8.70 2.82 -12.60
N GLU A 273 7.86 1.81 -12.81
CA GLU A 273 7.44 0.89 -11.75
C GLU A 273 8.63 0.18 -11.10
N ASN A 274 8.57 0.02 -9.77
CA ASN A 274 9.59 -0.67 -9.02
C ASN A 274 9.71 -2.13 -9.54
N PRO A 275 10.90 -2.60 -9.98
CA PRO A 275 11.08 -3.96 -10.48
C PRO A 275 10.71 -5.06 -9.48
N ALA A 276 10.74 -4.78 -8.19
CA ALA A 276 10.32 -5.69 -7.13
C ALA A 276 8.81 -5.59 -6.81
N ASP A 277 8.05 -4.71 -7.48
CA ASP A 277 6.61 -4.55 -7.23
C ASP A 277 5.83 -5.83 -7.55
N PHE A 278 4.90 -6.17 -6.65
CA PHE A 278 4.07 -7.38 -6.78
C PHE A 278 2.95 -7.25 -7.83
N GLY A 279 2.65 -6.04 -8.30
CA GLY A 279 1.63 -5.78 -9.32
C GLY A 279 0.19 -5.89 -8.82
N ARG A 280 -0.04 -5.72 -7.52
CA ARG A 280 -1.35 -5.92 -6.87
C ARG A 280 -1.84 -4.69 -6.08
N LYS A 281 -1.10 -3.58 -6.13
CA LYS A 281 -1.40 -2.31 -5.45
C LYS A 281 -2.43 -1.49 -6.24
#